data_AF-A0AAN7AQU9-F1
#
_entry.id   AF-A0AAN7AQU9-F1
#
_cell.length_a   1.000
_cell.length_b   1.000
_cell.length_c   1.000
_cell.angle_alpha   90.00
_cell.angle_beta   90.00
_cell.angle_gamma   90.00
#
_symmetry.space_group_name_H-M   'P 1'
#
loop_
_entity.id
_entity.type
_entity.pdbx_description
1 polymer ?
#
loop_
_entity_poly.entity_id
_entity_poly.type
_entity_poly.pdbx_seq_one_letter_code
_entity_poly.pdbx_strand_id
1 'polypeptide(L)'
;MGFDCGFDIFPRLEATVSNKQAYQDFLDDIIETFGDVVDKDGRQEDGKILLTPTDTNDYNPAYIYFMIGECPTIPRSPDHCDCFLRFSSKVSGRLTAPAEPYLRSVYKITKRHFGSRVHWWHEMNETGDARQFGCYGWQEIHDAKKTLEAFETAHRGNDKHKGELVETTSTGSDATTSGAGEPSSSTTSASQSQPDNAMSTNDDSHVHGILDQTTSKPQLYAVRAIQGKGQGLIATSKIPKGTRILAEAPLFTVPPIQPDEKAAEAHIISQLRQLSKDQQRAFFALHNAHETKTGRPFLGISITNALPLGCQADECGVFLQASRINHSCRHNAANIWNANIGKLTIHALRDIQEGEEITISYLGRFAGYADRQEYLREKFSFDCKCELCSLPADQRRQSDGRLAEIEYIDGMLGYMGSKVIGYGKVLHLLRKMFDLFEEEGIWNGSVPRAYYDAFQLACMHGDQLRAKIFAERVLEARIIIEGDDSPEVPTLRKLAENPSLHGSYRMLSHSPKGIRTPKNFDGLEVDDWLWG
;
A
#
# COMPACT_ATOMS: atom_id res chain seq x y z
N MET A 1 1.67 -6.80 1.84
CA MET A 1 2.95 -6.88 1.11
C MET A 1 3.90 -5.85 1.70
N GLY A 2 5.22 -6.04 1.56
CA GLY A 2 6.21 -5.06 1.97
C GLY A 2 6.76 -4.39 0.72
N PHE A 3 6.51 -3.09 0.53
CA PHE A 3 6.87 -2.44 -0.72
C PHE A 3 7.34 -1.01 -0.52
N ASP A 4 8.40 -0.63 -1.22
CA ASP A 4 8.79 0.76 -1.36
C ASP A 4 7.71 1.52 -2.11
N CYS A 5 7.23 2.61 -1.52
CA CYS A 5 6.40 3.58 -2.20
C CYS A 5 6.71 5.00 -1.73
N GLY A 6 6.16 5.95 -2.47
CA GLY A 6 6.38 7.37 -2.25
C GLY A 6 6.25 8.09 -3.57
N PHE A 7 7.07 9.13 -3.75
CA PHE A 7 7.04 9.91 -4.98
C PHE A 7 8.43 10.40 -5.39
N ASP A 8 8.54 10.67 -6.70
CA ASP A 8 9.66 11.37 -7.31
C ASP A 8 9.21 12.75 -7.83
N ILE A 9 10.14 13.71 -7.88
CA ILE A 9 9.91 15.00 -8.54
C ILE A 9 10.63 15.00 -9.88
N PHE A 10 9.87 14.82 -10.97
CA PHE A 10 10.37 14.68 -12.32
C PHE A 10 9.64 15.60 -13.33
N PRO A 11 10.36 16.38 -14.16
CA PRO A 11 11.81 16.57 -14.15
C PRO A 11 12.30 17.28 -12.89
N ARG A 12 13.56 17.05 -12.54
CA ARG A 12 14.31 17.67 -11.41
C ARG A 12 14.02 19.17 -11.32
N LEU A 13 13.86 19.67 -10.09
CA LEU A 13 13.73 21.10 -9.84
C LEU A 13 15.09 21.76 -10.12
N GLU A 14 15.21 22.56 -11.17
CA GLU A 14 16.40 23.40 -11.33
C GLU A 14 16.42 24.47 -10.23
N ALA A 15 17.59 24.85 -9.71
CA ALA A 15 17.75 25.84 -8.64
C ALA A 15 17.51 27.31 -9.10
N THR A 16 16.41 27.54 -9.82
CA THR A 16 15.95 28.86 -10.27
C THR A 16 15.26 29.63 -9.14
N VAL A 17 15.22 30.96 -9.21
CA VAL A 17 14.57 31.80 -8.18
C VAL A 17 13.12 31.36 -7.92
N SER A 18 12.35 31.05 -8.97
CA SER A 18 10.96 30.59 -8.84
C SER A 18 10.85 29.23 -8.15
N ASN A 19 11.72 28.28 -8.48
CA ASN A 19 11.71 26.96 -7.84
C ASN A 19 12.20 27.03 -6.39
N LYS A 20 13.15 27.92 -6.08
CA LYS A 20 13.57 28.18 -4.69
C LYS A 20 12.41 28.74 -3.86
N GLN A 21 11.67 29.73 -4.37
CA GLN A 21 10.51 30.26 -3.63
C GLN A 21 9.44 29.18 -3.42
N ALA A 22 9.01 28.49 -4.48
CA ALA A 22 8.02 27.41 -4.36
C ALA A 22 8.48 26.26 -3.46
N TYR A 23 9.80 26.04 -3.34
CA TYR A 23 10.36 25.07 -2.42
C TYR A 23 10.40 25.57 -0.96
N GLN A 24 10.61 26.87 -0.73
CA GLN A 24 10.44 27.45 0.61
C GLN A 24 8.98 27.34 1.06
N ASP A 25 8.03 27.75 0.20
CA ASP A 25 6.59 27.65 0.47
C ASP A 25 6.17 26.20 0.77
N PHE A 26 6.77 25.22 0.08
CA PHE A 26 6.62 23.79 0.34
C PHE A 26 7.19 23.35 1.71
N LEU A 27 8.39 23.82 2.08
CA LEU A 27 8.99 23.51 3.38
C LEU A 27 8.17 24.08 4.54
N ASP A 28 7.66 25.30 4.39
CA ASP A 28 6.83 25.96 5.39
C ASP A 28 5.52 25.19 5.62
N ASP A 29 4.84 24.79 4.54
CA ASP A 29 3.66 23.90 4.55
C ASP A 29 3.94 22.55 5.27
N ILE A 30 5.13 21.96 5.06
CA ILE A 30 5.55 20.69 5.70
C ILE A 30 5.78 20.88 7.20
N ILE A 31 6.43 21.97 7.60
CA ILE A 31 6.71 22.29 9.01
C ILE A 31 5.40 22.63 9.73
N GLU A 32 4.50 23.42 9.13
CA GLU A 32 3.18 23.71 9.69
C GLU A 32 2.33 22.43 9.83
N THR A 33 2.35 21.53 8.85
CA THR A 33 1.52 20.32 8.89
C THR A 33 2.01 19.27 9.89
N PHE A 34 3.34 19.13 10.09
CA PHE A 34 3.91 17.99 10.82
C PHE A 34 4.79 18.36 12.02
N GLY A 35 5.14 19.63 12.24
CA GLY A 35 6.09 20.06 13.28
C GLY A 35 5.68 19.70 14.71
N ASP A 36 4.38 19.79 15.01
CA ASP A 36 3.79 19.47 16.32
C ASP A 36 3.09 18.09 16.35
N VAL A 37 3.22 17.28 15.28
CA VAL A 37 2.55 15.98 15.20
C VAL A 37 3.35 14.91 15.95
N VAL A 38 2.62 14.15 16.77
CA VAL A 38 3.15 13.06 17.59
C VAL A 38 2.43 11.76 17.25
N ASP A 39 3.20 10.70 16.97
CA ASP A 39 2.70 9.34 16.79
C ASP A 39 3.41 8.38 17.76
N LYS A 40 2.61 7.72 18.61
CA LYS A 40 3.04 6.69 19.57
C LYS A 40 3.55 5.41 18.90
N ASP A 41 3.18 5.18 17.64
CA ASP A 41 3.66 4.08 16.80
C ASP A 41 4.83 4.54 15.88
N GLY A 42 5.31 5.78 16.06
CA GLY A 42 6.50 6.36 15.41
C GLY A 42 7.83 5.86 15.98
N ARG A 43 8.95 6.34 15.44
CA ARG A 43 10.31 5.84 15.78
C ARG A 43 11.02 6.53 16.94
N GLN A 44 10.43 7.59 17.51
CA GLN A 44 10.98 8.34 18.64
C GLN A 44 10.26 8.00 19.95
N GLU A 45 10.96 8.05 21.09
CA GLU A 45 10.36 7.83 22.41
C GLU A 45 9.39 8.94 22.82
N ASP A 46 9.60 10.17 22.34
CA ASP A 46 8.67 11.29 22.48
C ASP A 46 7.52 11.27 21.45
N GLY A 47 7.58 10.34 20.49
CA GLY A 47 6.66 10.20 19.37
C GLY A 47 6.73 11.28 18.30
N LYS A 48 7.64 12.27 18.37
CA LYS A 48 7.69 13.37 17.40
C LYS A 48 8.01 12.86 16.01
N ILE A 49 7.12 13.11 15.04
CA ILE A 49 7.27 12.54 13.69
C ILE A 49 8.15 13.37 12.76
N LEU A 50 8.38 14.65 13.06
CA LEU A 50 9.19 15.55 12.23
C LEU A 50 10.38 16.05 13.04
N LEU A 51 11.60 15.76 12.58
CA LEU A 51 12.82 16.35 13.13
C LEU A 51 13.44 17.34 12.16
N THR A 52 13.57 18.56 12.65
CA THR A 52 14.32 19.66 12.03
C THR A 52 15.74 19.70 12.61
N PRO A 53 16.71 20.35 11.94
CA PRO A 53 18.08 20.50 12.46
C PRO A 53 18.19 21.25 13.80
N THR A 54 17.13 21.95 14.23
CA THR A 54 17.04 22.61 15.53
C THR A 54 16.62 21.68 16.67
N ASP A 55 16.09 20.49 16.36
CA ASP A 55 15.61 19.53 17.36
C ASP A 55 16.73 18.62 17.91
N THR A 56 17.77 18.30 17.10
CA THR A 56 18.88 17.42 17.50
C THR A 56 20.12 17.61 16.61
N ASN A 57 21.30 17.42 17.21
CA ASN A 57 22.60 17.42 16.51
C ASN A 57 23.02 16.02 15.99
N ASP A 58 22.25 14.97 16.28
CA ASP A 58 22.63 13.57 15.99
C ASP A 58 22.43 13.18 14.51
N TYR A 59 21.75 14.04 13.73
CA TYR A 59 21.43 13.82 12.33
C TYR A 59 22.11 14.86 11.43
N ASN A 60 22.27 14.53 10.14
CA ASN A 60 22.87 15.44 9.17
C ASN A 60 21.94 16.66 8.97
N PRO A 61 22.40 17.91 9.23
CA PRO A 61 21.57 19.11 9.18
C PRO A 61 21.09 19.47 7.76
N ALA A 62 21.58 18.80 6.72
CA ALA A 62 21.15 19.04 5.34
C ALA A 62 19.66 18.71 5.09
N TYR A 63 19.01 17.99 6.02
CA TYR A 63 17.69 17.41 5.84
C TYR A 63 16.74 17.72 7.00
N ILE A 64 15.45 17.70 6.69
CA ILE A 64 14.35 17.44 7.62
C ILE A 64 14.05 15.93 7.53
N TYR A 65 13.81 15.29 8.67
CA TYR A 65 13.57 13.84 8.78
C TYR A 65 12.14 13.58 9.23
N PHE A 66 11.48 12.62 8.59
CA PHE A 66 10.23 12.05 9.07
C PHE A 66 10.52 10.77 9.86
N MET A 67 10.27 10.74 11.17
CA MET A 67 10.63 9.64 12.09
C MET A 67 9.65 8.46 12.04
N ILE A 68 9.40 7.99 10.82
CA ILE A 68 8.45 6.95 10.45
C ILE A 68 9.07 6.05 9.38
N GLY A 69 8.67 4.77 9.33
CA GLY A 69 9.16 3.85 8.31
C GLY A 69 10.69 3.79 8.27
N GLU A 70 11.28 4.19 7.15
CA GLU A 70 12.72 4.15 6.89
C GLU A 70 13.42 5.52 7.05
N CYS A 71 12.78 6.43 7.79
CA CYS A 71 13.21 7.80 8.02
C CYS A 71 13.41 8.62 6.73
N PRO A 72 12.37 8.78 5.87
CA PRO A 72 12.49 9.54 4.64
C PRO A 72 12.83 11.02 4.91
N THR A 73 13.61 11.60 3.99
CA THR A 73 14.33 12.87 4.17
C THR A 73 13.98 13.90 3.10
N ILE A 74 13.80 15.15 3.49
CA ILE A 74 13.61 16.30 2.58
C ILE A 74 14.81 17.25 2.74
N PRO A 75 15.52 17.66 1.67
CA PRO A 75 16.54 18.72 1.75
C PRO A 75 15.98 19.99 2.38
N ARG A 76 16.60 20.50 3.45
CA ARG A 76 16.06 21.63 4.22
C ARG A 76 16.18 23.01 3.55
N SER A 77 16.97 23.10 2.48
CA SER A 77 17.39 24.38 1.92
C SER A 77 16.81 24.55 0.51
N PRO A 78 16.08 25.64 0.22
CA PRO A 78 15.66 25.98 -1.13
C PRO A 78 16.81 26.04 -2.12
N ASP A 79 18.01 26.45 -1.70
CA ASP A 79 19.20 26.51 -2.56
C ASP A 79 19.60 25.14 -3.14
N HIS A 80 19.13 24.05 -2.51
CA HIS A 80 19.36 22.66 -2.92
C HIS A 80 18.05 21.92 -3.21
N CYS A 81 17.00 22.64 -3.63
CA CYS A 81 15.74 22.04 -4.09
C CYS A 81 15.95 21.05 -5.25
N ASP A 82 17.02 21.22 -6.02
CA ASP A 82 17.46 20.31 -7.07
C ASP A 82 17.91 18.94 -6.55
N CYS A 83 18.32 18.84 -5.29
CA CYS A 83 18.68 17.57 -4.68
C CYS A 83 17.45 16.78 -4.16
N PHE A 84 16.25 17.37 -4.18
CA PHE A 84 15.01 16.67 -3.77
C PHE A 84 14.41 15.88 -4.94
N LEU A 85 14.99 14.69 -5.17
CA LEU A 85 14.56 13.80 -6.26
C LEU A 85 13.44 12.84 -5.85
N ARG A 86 13.43 12.37 -4.59
CA ARG A 86 12.58 11.27 -4.09
C ARG A 86 12.27 11.42 -2.60
N PHE A 87 11.04 11.08 -2.23
CA PHE A 87 10.61 10.85 -0.84
C PHE A 87 9.84 9.53 -0.77
N SER A 88 10.39 8.54 -0.07
CA SER A 88 9.86 7.17 -0.08
C SER A 88 10.31 6.36 1.14
N SER A 89 9.53 5.35 1.48
CA SER A 89 9.85 4.35 2.50
C SER A 89 9.22 3.01 2.11
N LYS A 90 9.83 1.89 2.50
CA LYS A 90 9.11 0.61 2.53
C LYS A 90 7.89 0.72 3.44
N VAL A 91 6.78 0.13 3.01
CA VAL A 91 5.51 -0.02 3.72
C VAL A 91 5.29 -1.51 3.93
N SER A 92 5.70 -2.01 5.11
CA SER A 92 5.67 -3.42 5.54
C SER A 92 5.36 -3.58 7.04
N GLY A 93 4.53 -4.58 7.37
CA GLY A 93 4.29 -5.03 8.75
C GLY A 93 3.88 -3.93 9.72
N ARG A 94 3.84 -4.24 11.02
CA ARG A 94 3.52 -3.25 12.05
C ARG A 94 4.48 -2.06 12.12
N LEU A 95 5.78 -2.25 11.86
CA LEU A 95 6.79 -1.18 12.06
C LEU A 95 6.89 -0.15 10.94
N THR A 96 6.53 -0.51 9.70
CA THR A 96 6.67 0.41 8.55
C THR A 96 5.36 0.66 7.79
N ALA A 97 4.29 -0.10 8.01
CA ALA A 97 2.95 0.27 7.53
C ALA A 97 2.44 1.65 8.01
N PRO A 98 2.74 2.12 9.26
CA PRO A 98 2.38 3.48 9.69
C PRO A 98 3.00 4.60 8.84
N ALA A 99 3.99 4.31 7.98
CA ALA A 99 4.57 5.31 7.09
C ALA A 99 3.64 5.72 5.94
N GLU A 100 2.75 4.85 5.46
CA GLU A 100 1.96 5.11 4.24
C GLU A 100 1.06 6.36 4.35
N PRO A 101 0.30 6.60 5.44
CA PRO A 101 -0.50 7.81 5.60
C PRO A 101 0.32 9.10 5.51
N TYR A 102 1.55 9.10 6.06
CA TYR A 102 2.46 10.24 5.99
C TYR A 102 3.07 10.39 4.60
N LEU A 103 3.52 9.31 3.95
CA LEU A 103 3.99 9.35 2.55
C LEU A 103 2.93 9.96 1.63
N ARG A 104 1.67 9.51 1.74
CA ARG A 104 0.53 10.05 0.98
C ARG A 104 0.19 11.50 1.36
N SER A 105 0.39 11.91 2.61
CA SER A 105 0.14 13.28 3.05
C SER A 105 1.21 14.25 2.55
N VAL A 106 2.50 13.89 2.67
CA VAL A 106 3.62 14.64 2.09
C VAL A 106 3.44 14.72 0.57
N TYR A 107 3.11 13.62 -0.11
CA TYR A 107 2.80 13.61 -1.55
C TYR A 107 1.74 14.64 -1.94
N LYS A 108 0.62 14.71 -1.21
CA LYS A 108 -0.46 15.68 -1.46
C LYS A 108 0.04 17.12 -1.32
N ILE A 109 0.87 17.41 -0.31
CA ILE A 109 1.49 18.73 -0.10
C ILE A 109 2.43 19.04 -1.27
N THR A 110 3.40 18.17 -1.56
CA THR A 110 4.35 18.32 -2.67
C THR A 110 3.63 18.52 -4.02
N LYS A 111 2.52 17.80 -4.27
CA LYS A 111 1.71 17.92 -5.49
C LYS A 111 0.95 19.24 -5.61
N ARG A 112 0.58 19.89 -4.50
CA ARG A 112 0.03 21.27 -4.54
C ARG A 112 1.07 22.28 -5.03
N HIS A 113 2.32 22.14 -4.59
CA HIS A 113 3.42 23.08 -4.91
C HIS A 113 4.04 22.85 -6.29
N PHE A 114 4.29 21.59 -6.68
CA PHE A 114 5.01 21.29 -7.94
C PHE A 114 4.14 20.61 -9.02
N GLY A 115 2.84 20.44 -8.76
CA GLY A 115 1.84 20.04 -9.75
C GLY A 115 2.13 18.69 -10.43
N SER A 116 2.13 18.68 -11.76
CA SER A 116 2.35 17.49 -12.58
C SER A 116 3.77 16.92 -12.53
N ARG A 117 4.72 17.61 -11.88
CA ARG A 117 6.07 17.06 -11.66
C ARG A 117 6.12 15.96 -10.60
N VAL A 118 5.08 15.84 -9.76
CA VAL A 118 5.10 14.94 -8.59
C VAL A 118 4.48 13.60 -8.95
N HIS A 119 5.35 12.63 -9.15
CA HIS A 119 5.01 11.30 -9.64
C HIS A 119 4.98 10.29 -8.49
N TRP A 120 3.79 9.77 -8.16
CA TRP A 120 3.65 8.71 -7.14
C TRP A 120 4.00 7.35 -7.75
N TRP A 121 4.74 6.54 -7.00
CA TRP A 121 5.21 5.23 -7.45
C TRP A 121 5.25 4.22 -6.30
N HIS A 122 5.33 2.94 -6.69
CA HIS A 122 5.57 1.83 -5.77
C HIS A 122 6.24 0.65 -6.49
N GLU A 123 7.04 -0.15 -5.78
CA GLU A 123 7.81 -1.26 -6.37
C GLU A 123 7.00 -2.55 -6.65
N MET A 124 5.75 -2.66 -6.20
CA MET A 124 4.95 -3.85 -6.50
C MET A 124 4.42 -3.78 -7.93
N ASN A 125 4.94 -4.58 -8.85
CA ASN A 125 4.56 -4.54 -10.27
C ASN A 125 3.13 -5.07 -10.55
N GLU A 126 2.11 -4.39 -10.00
CA GLU A 126 0.67 -4.73 -10.06
C GLU A 126 0.00 -4.29 -11.38
N THR A 127 0.68 -3.50 -12.21
CA THR A 127 0.05 -2.88 -13.40
C THR A 127 0.74 -3.23 -14.71
N GLY A 128 1.98 -3.72 -14.68
CA GLY A 128 2.83 -3.88 -15.86
C GLY A 128 3.21 -2.55 -16.54
N ASP A 129 2.85 -1.41 -15.96
CA ASP A 129 3.14 -0.08 -16.48
C ASP A 129 4.52 0.39 -15.99
N ALA A 130 5.41 0.75 -16.92
CA ALA A 130 6.72 1.29 -16.56
C ALA A 130 6.62 2.60 -15.75
N ARG A 131 5.50 3.35 -15.87
CA ARG A 131 5.21 4.56 -15.08
C ARG A 131 4.85 4.24 -13.63
N GLN A 132 4.66 2.99 -13.25
CA GLN A 132 4.32 2.62 -11.89
C GLN A 132 5.54 2.68 -10.94
N PHE A 133 6.75 2.63 -11.51
CA PHE A 133 8.02 2.76 -10.81
C PHE A 133 8.46 4.23 -10.70
N GLY A 134 9.44 4.49 -9.82
CA GLY A 134 10.06 5.80 -9.71
C GLY A 134 10.83 6.20 -10.98
N CYS A 135 10.89 7.50 -11.26
CA CYS A 135 11.53 8.06 -12.44
C CYS A 135 13.06 8.02 -12.38
N TYR A 136 13.64 7.98 -11.17
CA TYR A 136 15.08 7.96 -10.95
C TYR A 136 15.60 6.58 -10.52
N GLY A 137 16.79 6.23 -11.00
CA GLY A 137 17.54 5.09 -10.47
C GLY A 137 18.15 5.41 -9.11
N TRP A 138 18.28 4.40 -8.24
CA TRP A 138 18.85 4.57 -6.90
C TRP A 138 20.25 5.21 -6.90
N GLN A 139 21.06 5.02 -7.95
CA GLN A 139 22.35 5.69 -8.10
C GLN A 139 22.21 7.22 -8.16
N GLU A 140 21.27 7.74 -8.96
CA GLU A 140 21.01 9.18 -9.09
C GLU A 140 20.53 9.80 -7.78
N ILE A 141 19.69 9.06 -7.04
CA ILE A 141 19.24 9.44 -5.70
C ILE A 141 20.42 9.54 -4.72
N HIS A 142 21.33 8.57 -4.73
CA HIS A 142 22.53 8.60 -3.88
C HIS A 142 23.51 9.71 -4.26
N ASP A 143 23.69 9.97 -5.57
CA ASP A 143 24.58 11.04 -6.04
C ASP A 143 24.03 12.44 -5.72
N ALA A 144 22.70 12.64 -5.81
CA ALA A 144 22.05 13.87 -5.35
C ALA A 144 22.21 14.08 -3.83
N LYS A 145 22.00 13.03 -3.02
CA LYS A 145 22.27 13.09 -1.57
C LYS A 145 23.72 13.45 -1.28
N LYS A 146 24.68 12.71 -1.86
CA LYS A 146 26.12 12.95 -1.67
C LYS A 146 26.55 14.37 -2.07
N THR A 147 25.95 14.93 -3.12
CA THR A 147 26.18 16.30 -3.56
C THR A 147 25.81 17.30 -2.46
N LEU A 148 24.59 17.19 -1.91
CA LEU A 148 24.09 18.01 -0.82
C LEU A 148 24.94 17.86 0.47
N GLU A 149 25.30 16.65 0.84
CA GLU A 149 26.14 16.39 2.03
C GLU A 149 27.56 16.99 1.92
N ALA A 150 28.13 17.00 0.71
CA ALA A 150 29.42 17.62 0.44
C ALA A 150 29.36 19.15 0.59
N PHE A 151 28.29 19.80 0.12
CA PHE A 151 28.10 21.25 0.28
C PHE A 151 27.98 21.66 1.75
N GLU A 152 27.18 20.95 2.55
CA GLU A 152 27.01 21.24 3.98
C GLU A 152 28.30 21.00 4.79
N THR A 153 29.06 19.96 4.43
CA THR A 153 30.39 19.70 5.03
C THR A 153 31.38 20.83 4.71
N ALA A 154 31.38 21.36 3.48
CA ALA A 154 32.23 22.48 3.08
C ALA A 154 31.84 23.79 3.79
N HIS A 155 30.54 24.05 3.99
CA HIS A 155 30.07 25.24 4.71
C HIS A 155 30.39 25.18 6.21
N ARG A 156 30.22 24.03 6.87
CA ARG A 156 30.68 23.80 8.25
C ARG A 156 32.20 23.96 8.41
N GLY A 157 32.99 23.73 7.36
CA GLY A 157 34.41 24.04 7.32
C GLY A 157 34.71 25.55 7.31
N ASN A 158 33.95 26.31 6.52
CA ASN A 158 34.13 27.76 6.37
C ASN A 158 33.66 28.57 7.59
N ASP A 159 32.57 28.18 8.27
CA ASP A 159 32.10 28.93 9.45
C ASP A 159 33.06 28.84 10.64
N LYS A 160 33.87 27.77 10.74
CA LYS A 160 34.97 27.69 11.72
C LYS A 160 36.14 28.64 11.42
N HIS A 161 36.15 29.34 10.29
CA HIS A 161 37.16 30.34 9.93
C HIS A 161 36.61 31.77 9.85
N LYS A 162 35.34 32.01 10.19
CA LYS A 162 34.77 33.36 10.32
C LYS A 162 34.78 33.93 11.75
N GLY A 163 35.32 33.19 12.72
CA GLY A 163 35.40 33.61 14.12
C GLY A 163 36.48 34.65 14.45
N GLU A 164 37.43 34.91 13.55
CA GLU A 164 38.48 35.91 13.71
C GLU A 164 38.63 36.77 12.46
N LEU A 165 37.96 37.94 12.45
CA LEU A 165 38.53 39.24 12.07
C LEU A 165 37.47 40.35 12.19
N VAL A 166 37.85 41.44 12.84
CA VAL A 166 37.00 42.58 13.23
C VAL A 166 37.43 43.84 12.45
N GLU A 167 36.48 44.74 12.19
CA GLU A 167 36.64 46.12 11.68
C GLU A 167 37.23 46.29 10.25
N THR A 168 36.59 47.05 9.34
CA THR A 168 36.42 48.51 9.45
C THR A 168 35.33 49.09 8.52
N THR A 169 34.59 50.09 9.04
CA THR A 169 34.01 51.31 8.41
C THR A 169 33.44 51.33 6.96
N SER A 170 32.15 51.74 6.85
CA SER A 170 31.53 52.83 6.04
C SER A 170 32.12 53.25 4.66
N THR A 171 31.38 53.74 3.65
CA THR A 171 30.21 54.67 3.59
C THR A 171 29.49 54.60 2.22
N GLY A 172 28.18 54.94 2.18
CA GLY A 172 27.46 55.61 1.05
C GLY A 172 27.45 54.98 -0.37
N SER A 173 26.62 55.41 -1.32
CA SER A 173 25.39 56.23 -1.29
C SER A 173 24.63 56.07 -2.63
N ASP A 174 23.37 56.52 -2.67
CA ASP A 174 22.54 56.85 -3.86
C ASP A 174 22.18 55.70 -4.84
N ALA A 175 20.92 55.33 -5.11
CA ALA A 175 19.65 56.04 -5.32
C ALA A 175 19.49 56.72 -6.69
N THR A 176 18.55 56.21 -7.52
CA THR A 176 17.65 56.88 -8.50
C THR A 176 16.92 55.78 -9.31
N THR A 177 15.59 55.62 -9.20
CA THR A 177 14.51 56.13 -10.10
C THR A 177 14.62 55.69 -11.58
N SER A 178 13.55 55.35 -12.33
CA SER A 178 12.10 55.57 -12.17
C SER A 178 11.26 54.81 -13.21
N GLY A 179 9.95 54.66 -12.94
CA GLY A 179 8.88 54.68 -13.97
C GLY A 179 8.30 53.31 -14.34
N ALA A 180 7.11 52.86 -13.94
CA ALA A 180 5.75 53.46 -13.97
C ALA A 180 5.13 53.51 -15.39
N GLY A 181 4.02 52.79 -15.62
CA GLY A 181 3.36 52.72 -16.93
C GLY A 181 2.26 51.66 -17.11
N GLU A 182 1.25 51.64 -16.23
CA GLU A 182 -0.11 51.14 -16.59
C GLU A 182 -0.89 52.26 -17.35
N PRO A 183 -2.04 52.05 -18.06
CA PRO A 183 -3.17 51.19 -17.62
C PRO A 183 -4.12 50.54 -18.67
N SER A 184 -4.97 49.64 -18.15
CA SER A 184 -6.43 49.41 -18.37
C SER A 184 -7.16 49.29 -19.76
N SER A 185 -8.25 48.48 -19.69
CA SER A 185 -9.54 48.49 -20.47
C SER A 185 -9.67 47.71 -21.80
N SER A 186 -10.84 47.17 -22.21
CA SER A 186 -12.03 46.65 -21.46
C SER A 186 -13.05 45.88 -22.35
N THR A 187 -13.80 44.92 -21.77
CA THR A 187 -15.19 44.45 -22.10
C THR A 187 -15.64 44.04 -23.52
N THR A 188 -16.33 42.88 -23.61
CA THR A 188 -17.66 42.55 -24.25
C THR A 188 -17.67 41.10 -24.79
N SER A 189 -18.74 40.33 -24.97
CA SER A 189 -20.07 40.11 -24.36
C SER A 189 -20.79 38.99 -25.17
N ALA A 190 -21.34 37.98 -24.47
CA ALA A 190 -22.35 36.95 -24.82
C ALA A 190 -22.93 36.74 -26.26
N SER A 191 -23.22 35.47 -26.61
CA SER A 191 -24.58 34.98 -27.02
C SER A 191 -24.63 33.44 -27.24
N GLN A 192 -25.85 32.89 -27.41
CA GLN A 192 -26.23 31.47 -27.26
C GLN A 192 -26.48 30.73 -28.61
N SER A 193 -26.59 29.39 -28.58
CA SER A 193 -27.66 28.65 -29.30
C SER A 193 -27.74 27.15 -28.95
N GLN A 194 -28.96 26.61 -28.86
CA GLN A 194 -29.34 25.19 -29.03
C GLN A 194 -30.14 25.04 -30.36
N PRO A 195 -30.40 23.81 -30.86
CA PRO A 195 -31.71 23.13 -30.63
C PRO A 195 -31.55 21.65 -30.15
N ASP A 196 -32.44 21.05 -29.35
CA ASP A 196 -33.76 20.41 -29.66
C ASP A 196 -33.71 19.19 -30.61
N ASN A 197 -34.50 18.10 -30.49
CA ASN A 197 -35.39 17.51 -29.45
C ASN A 197 -35.91 16.14 -29.98
N ALA A 198 -36.45 15.22 -29.15
CA ALA A 198 -37.62 14.33 -29.42
C ALA A 198 -37.67 13.05 -28.53
N MET A 199 -38.87 12.74 -28.02
CA MET A 199 -39.22 11.52 -27.28
C MET A 199 -39.98 10.51 -28.16
N SER A 200 -40.02 9.23 -27.75
CA SER A 200 -41.15 8.33 -28.06
C SER A 200 -41.38 7.35 -26.90
N THR A 201 -42.65 6.96 -26.71
CA THR A 201 -43.16 6.16 -25.59
C THR A 201 -43.71 4.82 -26.10
N ASN A 202 -43.67 3.77 -25.26
CA ASN A 202 -44.80 2.84 -25.09
C ASN A 202 -44.55 1.89 -23.89
N ASP A 203 -45.65 1.33 -23.39
CA ASP A 203 -45.76 0.56 -22.13
C ASP A 203 -46.22 -0.89 -22.40
N ASP A 204 -46.45 -1.65 -21.32
CA ASP A 204 -47.16 -2.94 -21.19
C ASP A 204 -46.44 -4.27 -21.51
N SER A 205 -45.82 -4.78 -20.46
CA SER A 205 -46.13 -6.08 -19.80
C SER A 205 -45.83 -7.45 -20.46
N HIS A 206 -45.40 -8.35 -19.55
CA HIS A 206 -45.54 -9.83 -19.57
C HIS A 206 -44.56 -10.74 -20.36
N VAL A 207 -43.85 -11.55 -19.54
CA VAL A 207 -43.69 -13.02 -19.61
C VAL A 207 -42.35 -13.64 -20.04
N HIS A 208 -41.98 -14.67 -19.26
CA HIS A 208 -40.92 -15.68 -19.37
C HIS A 208 -39.44 -15.28 -19.23
N GLY A 209 -38.81 -15.85 -18.21
CA GLY A 209 -37.37 -15.87 -18.05
C GLY A 209 -36.71 -16.68 -19.15
N ILE A 210 -35.72 -16.07 -19.80
CA ILE A 210 -34.90 -16.70 -20.82
C ILE A 210 -33.85 -17.54 -20.08
N LEU A 211 -34.10 -18.85 -20.02
CA LEU A 211 -33.06 -19.84 -19.70
C LEU A 211 -32.08 -19.88 -20.86
N ASP A 212 -31.01 -19.08 -20.76
CA ASP A 212 -29.87 -19.21 -21.66
C ASP A 212 -29.15 -20.54 -21.34
N GLN A 213 -29.41 -21.56 -22.17
CA GLN A 213 -28.81 -22.89 -22.06
C GLN A 213 -27.36 -22.89 -22.58
N THR A 214 -26.53 -22.00 -22.03
CA THR A 214 -25.11 -22.30 -21.91
C THR A 214 -24.94 -23.40 -20.87
N THR A 215 -24.00 -24.33 -21.07
CA THR A 215 -23.67 -25.34 -20.06
C THR A 215 -22.96 -24.68 -18.88
N SER A 216 -23.76 -24.07 -18.00
CA SER A 216 -23.31 -23.39 -16.80
C SER A 216 -22.47 -24.34 -15.95
N LYS A 217 -21.20 -23.98 -15.72
CA LYS A 217 -20.38 -24.69 -14.74
C LYS A 217 -21.13 -24.68 -13.40
N PRO A 218 -21.24 -25.81 -12.69
CA PRO A 218 -21.94 -25.83 -11.40
C PRO A 218 -21.37 -24.75 -10.49
N GLN A 219 -22.22 -23.84 -10.04
CA GLN A 219 -21.79 -22.66 -9.29
C GLN A 219 -21.20 -23.13 -7.95
N LEU A 220 -19.91 -22.85 -7.72
CA LEU A 220 -19.11 -23.38 -6.61
C LEU A 220 -19.61 -22.97 -5.22
N TYR A 221 -20.49 -21.97 -5.15
CA TYR A 221 -21.04 -21.44 -3.92
C TYR A 221 -22.52 -21.06 -4.08
N ALA A 222 -23.22 -20.96 -2.96
CA ALA A 222 -24.56 -20.40 -2.86
C ALA A 222 -24.61 -19.35 -1.74
N VAL A 223 -25.28 -18.22 -1.99
CA VAL A 223 -25.57 -17.24 -0.93
C VAL A 223 -26.68 -17.82 -0.04
N ARG A 224 -26.42 -17.93 1.26
CA ARG A 224 -27.38 -18.46 2.25
C ARG A 224 -27.47 -17.52 3.45
N ALA A 225 -28.60 -17.53 4.15
CA ALA A 225 -28.71 -16.90 5.46
C ALA A 225 -27.92 -17.72 6.49
N ILE A 226 -27.15 -17.06 7.34
CA ILE A 226 -26.32 -17.67 8.38
C ILE A 226 -26.68 -17.04 9.73
N GLN A 227 -27.00 -17.88 10.71
CA GLN A 227 -27.49 -17.44 12.01
C GLN A 227 -26.48 -16.51 12.69
N GLY A 228 -26.90 -15.27 12.97
CA GLY A 228 -26.06 -14.24 13.60
C GLY A 228 -25.01 -13.59 12.69
N LYS A 229 -24.96 -13.91 11.38
CA LYS A 229 -24.07 -13.27 10.40
C LYS A 229 -24.80 -12.63 9.20
N GLY A 230 -26.13 -12.66 9.17
CA GLY A 230 -26.90 -12.17 8.02
C GLY A 230 -26.83 -13.15 6.86
N GLN A 231 -26.12 -12.81 5.78
CA GLN A 231 -25.89 -13.69 4.64
C GLN A 231 -24.41 -14.09 4.54
N GLY A 232 -24.13 -15.22 3.91
CA GLY A 232 -22.77 -15.70 3.64
C GLY A 232 -22.72 -16.58 2.40
N LEU A 233 -21.52 -16.79 1.85
CA LEU A 233 -21.29 -17.74 0.77
C LEU A 233 -20.98 -19.12 1.38
N ILE A 234 -21.75 -20.13 1.00
CA ILE A 234 -21.54 -21.53 1.40
C ILE A 234 -21.10 -22.33 0.17
N ALA A 235 -20.03 -23.12 0.28
CA ALA A 235 -19.56 -23.98 -0.80
C ALA A 235 -20.61 -25.06 -1.15
N THR A 236 -20.89 -25.25 -2.44
CA THR A 236 -21.88 -26.22 -2.96
C THR A 236 -21.27 -27.56 -3.35
N SER A 237 -19.95 -27.65 -3.31
CA SER A 237 -19.12 -28.82 -3.62
C SER A 237 -17.74 -28.58 -3.00
N LYS A 238 -16.86 -29.59 -2.99
CA LYS A 238 -15.47 -29.39 -2.57
C LYS A 238 -14.76 -28.42 -3.53
N ILE A 239 -14.18 -27.35 -2.99
CA ILE A 239 -13.36 -26.36 -3.71
C ILE A 239 -11.88 -26.62 -3.38
N PRO A 240 -11.04 -27.05 -4.34
CA PRO A 240 -9.61 -27.22 -4.12
C PRO A 240 -8.87 -25.90 -3.87
N LYS A 241 -7.77 -25.95 -3.11
CA LYS A 241 -6.81 -24.83 -2.96
C LYS A 241 -6.41 -24.24 -4.32
N GLY A 242 -6.32 -22.91 -4.40
CA GLY A 242 -5.98 -22.16 -5.61
C GLY A 242 -7.16 -21.91 -6.56
N THR A 243 -8.34 -22.50 -6.32
CA THR A 243 -9.51 -22.28 -7.18
C THR A 243 -10.05 -20.86 -7.06
N ARG A 244 -10.25 -20.19 -8.19
CA ARG A 244 -11.01 -18.93 -8.28
C ARG A 244 -12.50 -19.22 -8.08
N ILE A 245 -13.02 -18.78 -6.95
CA ILE A 245 -14.41 -18.95 -6.49
C ILE A 245 -15.34 -17.95 -7.18
N LEU A 246 -14.89 -16.69 -7.29
CA LEU A 246 -15.65 -15.56 -7.82
C LEU A 246 -14.72 -14.58 -8.54
N ALA A 247 -15.23 -13.91 -9.58
CA ALA A 247 -14.64 -12.70 -10.17
C ALA A 247 -15.76 -11.70 -10.48
N GLU A 248 -15.81 -10.59 -9.76
CA GLU A 248 -16.89 -9.60 -9.79
C GLU A 248 -16.34 -8.21 -10.13
N ALA A 249 -17.01 -7.50 -11.04
CA ALA A 249 -16.72 -6.08 -11.27
C ALA A 249 -17.40 -5.24 -10.17
N PRO A 250 -16.84 -4.09 -9.75
CA PRO A 250 -17.48 -3.24 -8.76
C PRO A 250 -18.83 -2.74 -9.29
N LEU A 251 -19.82 -2.68 -8.41
CA LEU A 251 -21.12 -2.07 -8.70
C LEU A 251 -20.95 -0.55 -8.92
N PHE A 252 -20.08 0.06 -8.10
CA PHE A 252 -19.54 1.41 -8.23
C PHE A 252 -18.31 1.54 -7.31
N THR A 253 -17.53 2.62 -7.49
CA THR A 253 -16.40 2.96 -6.61
C THR A 253 -16.79 4.01 -5.57
N VAL A 254 -16.06 4.01 -4.46
CA VAL A 254 -16.27 4.87 -3.29
C VAL A 254 -14.95 5.59 -2.99
N PRO A 255 -14.94 6.94 -2.97
CA PRO A 255 -13.73 7.71 -2.69
C PRO A 255 -13.29 7.57 -1.21
N PRO A 256 -12.08 8.06 -0.85
CA PRO A 256 -11.67 8.20 0.54
C PRO A 256 -12.76 8.90 1.36
N ILE A 257 -13.25 8.23 2.40
CA ILE A 257 -14.37 8.69 3.24
C ILE A 257 -14.01 9.95 4.06
N GLN A 258 -12.71 10.18 4.28
CA GLN A 258 -12.20 11.30 5.08
C GLN A 258 -11.55 12.36 4.19
N PRO A 259 -11.75 13.67 4.47
CA PRO A 259 -12.40 14.22 5.66
C PRO A 259 -13.90 14.57 5.51
N ASP A 260 -14.51 14.49 4.32
CA ASP A 260 -15.90 14.96 4.08
C ASP A 260 -16.89 13.82 3.77
N GLU A 261 -17.56 13.34 4.82
CA GLU A 261 -18.65 12.36 4.72
C GLU A 261 -19.85 12.83 3.88
N LYS A 262 -20.14 14.14 3.82
CA LYS A 262 -21.25 14.66 3.01
C LYS A 262 -20.93 14.57 1.53
N ALA A 263 -19.70 14.92 1.15
CA ALA A 263 -19.23 14.76 -0.22
C ALA A 263 -19.18 13.28 -0.64
N ALA A 264 -18.68 12.40 0.24
CA ALA A 264 -18.66 10.96 0.01
C ALA A 264 -20.08 10.39 -0.18
N GLU A 265 -21.04 10.75 0.68
CA GLU A 265 -22.43 10.31 0.53
C GLU A 265 -23.09 10.85 -0.75
N ALA A 266 -22.86 12.13 -1.09
CA ALA A 266 -23.37 12.71 -2.33
C ALA A 266 -22.82 12.00 -3.58
N HIS A 267 -21.54 11.61 -3.57
CA HIS A 267 -20.93 10.79 -4.62
C HIS A 267 -21.63 9.42 -4.74
N ILE A 268 -21.79 8.70 -3.61
CA ILE A 268 -22.47 7.40 -3.58
C ILE A 268 -23.90 7.50 -4.14
N ILE A 269 -24.66 8.52 -3.73
CA ILE A 269 -26.02 8.77 -4.24
C ILE A 269 -26.00 9.03 -5.76
N SER A 270 -24.98 9.74 -6.28
CA SER A 270 -24.82 9.98 -7.71
C SER A 270 -24.56 8.68 -8.50
N GLN A 271 -23.71 7.79 -7.99
CA GLN A 271 -23.45 6.48 -8.59
C GLN A 271 -24.71 5.61 -8.58
N LEU A 272 -25.37 5.48 -7.42
CA LEU A 272 -26.58 4.64 -7.27
C LEU A 272 -27.73 5.05 -8.20
N ARG A 273 -27.86 6.34 -8.51
CA ARG A 273 -28.87 6.86 -9.45
C ARG A 273 -28.68 6.36 -10.89
N GLN A 274 -27.46 6.00 -11.28
CA GLN A 274 -27.13 5.48 -12.62
C GLN A 274 -27.39 3.97 -12.74
N LEU A 275 -27.57 3.27 -11.62
CA LEU A 275 -27.82 1.83 -11.58
C LEU A 275 -29.28 1.49 -11.89
N SER A 276 -29.51 0.27 -12.38
CA SER A 276 -30.85 -0.30 -12.52
C SER A 276 -31.58 -0.44 -11.17
N LYS A 277 -32.91 -0.56 -11.22
CA LYS A 277 -33.72 -0.78 -10.00
C LYS A 277 -33.39 -2.09 -9.27
N ASP A 278 -32.85 -3.07 -9.97
CA ASP A 278 -32.48 -4.36 -9.39
C ASP A 278 -31.14 -4.24 -8.65
N GLN A 279 -30.17 -3.55 -9.25
CA GLN A 279 -28.91 -3.18 -8.60
C GLN A 279 -29.12 -2.27 -7.38
N GLN A 280 -30.01 -1.26 -7.47
CA GLN A 280 -30.38 -0.41 -6.33
C GLN A 280 -30.97 -1.26 -5.19
N ARG A 281 -31.92 -2.15 -5.49
CA ARG A 281 -32.49 -3.08 -4.49
C ARG A 281 -31.44 -4.01 -3.89
N ALA A 282 -30.53 -4.53 -4.70
CA ALA A 282 -29.46 -5.43 -4.25
C ALA A 282 -28.44 -4.72 -3.35
N PHE A 283 -28.12 -3.45 -3.62
CA PHE A 283 -27.30 -2.59 -2.76
C PHE A 283 -27.97 -2.33 -1.40
N PHE A 284 -29.25 -1.95 -1.37
CA PHE A 284 -29.98 -1.76 -0.11
C PHE A 284 -30.19 -3.06 0.69
N ALA A 285 -29.97 -4.22 0.07
CA ALA A 285 -29.96 -5.54 0.71
C ALA A 285 -28.55 -6.00 1.16
N LEU A 286 -27.55 -5.11 1.15
CA LEU A 286 -26.26 -5.31 1.80
C LEU A 286 -26.35 -4.89 3.29
N HIS A 287 -25.40 -5.34 4.11
CA HIS A 287 -25.42 -5.05 5.54
C HIS A 287 -25.04 -3.59 5.84
N ASN A 288 -25.56 -2.99 6.91
CA ASN A 288 -25.20 -1.65 7.37
C ASN A 288 -24.82 -1.68 8.85
N ALA A 289 -23.51 -1.73 9.13
CA ALA A 289 -22.99 -1.73 10.49
C ALA A 289 -23.10 -0.34 11.18
N HIS A 290 -23.49 0.71 10.44
CA HIS A 290 -23.48 2.11 10.86
C HIS A 290 -24.88 2.75 10.87
N GLU A 291 -25.96 1.96 10.75
CA GLU A 291 -27.35 2.42 10.66
C GLU A 291 -27.73 3.41 11.77
N THR A 292 -27.33 3.12 13.01
CA THR A 292 -27.60 3.96 14.19
C THR A 292 -26.55 5.05 14.45
N LYS A 293 -25.41 5.02 13.77
CA LYS A 293 -24.24 5.89 14.07
C LYS A 293 -24.19 7.16 13.22
N THR A 294 -24.60 7.08 11.95
CA THR A 294 -24.32 8.15 10.96
C THR A 294 -25.55 8.97 10.56
N GLY A 295 -26.75 8.38 10.59
CA GLY A 295 -27.92 8.94 9.90
C GLY A 295 -27.79 8.98 8.37
N ARG A 296 -26.75 8.34 7.82
CA ARG A 296 -26.35 8.33 6.40
C ARG A 296 -26.39 6.91 5.84
N PRO A 297 -27.57 6.35 5.50
CA PRO A 297 -27.69 4.93 5.17
C PRO A 297 -26.86 4.53 3.94
N PHE A 298 -26.73 5.42 2.95
CA PHE A 298 -25.93 5.19 1.74
C PHE A 298 -24.43 5.05 2.06
N LEU A 299 -23.93 5.95 2.91
CA LEU A 299 -22.55 5.92 3.37
C LEU A 299 -22.32 4.72 4.29
N GLY A 300 -23.21 4.46 5.25
CA GLY A 300 -23.10 3.34 6.18
C GLY A 300 -23.05 1.97 5.50
N ILE A 301 -23.92 1.72 4.51
CA ILE A 301 -23.83 0.51 3.67
C ILE A 301 -22.49 0.48 2.93
N SER A 302 -22.08 1.59 2.30
CA SER A 302 -20.85 1.61 1.49
C SER A 302 -19.60 1.33 2.33
N ILE A 303 -19.45 1.98 3.50
CA ILE A 303 -18.34 1.73 4.44
C ILE A 303 -18.32 0.28 4.91
N THR A 304 -19.48 -0.30 5.20
CA THR A 304 -19.59 -1.69 5.70
C THR A 304 -19.16 -2.73 4.65
N ASN A 305 -19.33 -2.42 3.36
CA ASN A 305 -19.23 -3.39 2.25
C ASN A 305 -18.12 -3.11 1.24
N ALA A 306 -17.41 -1.99 1.38
CA ALA A 306 -16.34 -1.59 0.48
C ALA A 306 -15.13 -2.55 0.58
N LEU A 307 -14.63 -3.00 -0.57
CA LEU A 307 -13.48 -3.89 -0.70
C LEU A 307 -12.39 -3.22 -1.56
N PRO A 308 -11.09 -3.49 -1.31
CA PRO A 308 -9.98 -2.80 -1.96
C PRO A 308 -9.89 -3.10 -3.47
N LEU A 309 -9.42 -2.10 -4.23
CA LEU A 309 -9.24 -2.15 -5.69
C LEU A 309 -7.75 -2.19 -6.09
N GLY A 310 -6.92 -2.91 -5.32
CA GLY A 310 -5.46 -2.94 -5.45
C GLY A 310 -4.78 -1.88 -4.54
N CYS A 311 -3.46 -1.92 -4.39
CA CYS A 311 -2.79 -1.01 -3.43
C CYS A 311 -2.64 0.43 -3.97
N GLN A 312 -2.82 0.64 -5.28
CA GLN A 312 -2.77 1.96 -5.92
C GLN A 312 -4.10 2.69 -5.98
N ALA A 313 -5.21 2.03 -5.65
CA ALA A 313 -6.49 2.70 -5.62
C ALA A 313 -6.63 3.54 -4.34
N ASP A 314 -6.83 4.85 -4.51
CA ASP A 314 -7.36 5.70 -3.44
C ASP A 314 -8.85 5.38 -3.17
N GLU A 315 -9.53 4.68 -4.10
CA GLU A 315 -10.93 4.29 -4.00
C GLU A 315 -11.11 2.81 -3.62
N CYS A 316 -12.26 2.48 -3.02
CA CYS A 316 -12.70 1.09 -2.81
C CYS A 316 -13.94 0.78 -3.65
N GLY A 317 -14.24 -0.49 -3.90
CA GLY A 317 -15.43 -0.92 -4.66
C GLY A 317 -16.52 -1.50 -3.76
N VAL A 318 -17.79 -1.25 -4.09
CA VAL A 318 -18.92 -2.01 -3.51
C VAL A 318 -19.30 -3.14 -4.47
N PHE A 319 -19.55 -4.34 -3.94
CA PHE A 319 -19.82 -5.54 -4.73
C PHE A 319 -21.14 -6.19 -4.27
N LEU A 320 -21.83 -6.95 -5.13
CA LEU A 320 -23.14 -7.54 -4.79
C LEU A 320 -23.02 -8.97 -4.24
N GLN A 321 -21.99 -9.72 -4.65
CA GLN A 321 -21.70 -11.07 -4.14
C GLN A 321 -20.52 -11.06 -3.18
N ALA A 322 -19.39 -10.44 -3.53
CA ALA A 322 -18.18 -10.45 -2.71
C ALA A 322 -18.37 -9.77 -1.35
N SER A 323 -19.15 -8.68 -1.27
CA SER A 323 -19.48 -8.01 0.00
C SER A 323 -20.41 -8.84 0.91
N ARG A 324 -20.92 -10.00 0.46
CA ARG A 324 -21.65 -10.97 1.31
C ARG A 324 -20.74 -12.04 1.91
N ILE A 325 -19.42 -11.98 1.69
CA ILE A 325 -18.48 -12.95 2.26
C ILE A 325 -18.15 -12.52 3.69
N ASN A 326 -18.45 -13.38 4.66
CA ASN A 326 -18.27 -13.09 6.08
C ASN A 326 -16.80 -13.13 6.52
N HIS A 327 -16.55 -12.49 7.66
CA HIS A 327 -15.24 -12.53 8.30
C HIS A 327 -14.94 -13.88 8.99
N SER A 328 -13.69 -14.33 8.86
CA SER A 328 -13.01 -15.19 9.83
C SER A 328 -11.58 -14.71 10.07
N CYS A 329 -11.09 -14.75 11.32
CA CYS A 329 -9.69 -14.44 11.60
C CYS A 329 -8.74 -15.48 10.96
N ARG A 330 -9.17 -16.75 10.95
CA ARG A 330 -8.60 -17.82 10.09
C ARG A 330 -9.53 -18.02 8.90
N HIS A 331 -9.29 -17.23 7.86
CA HIS A 331 -10.09 -17.21 6.62
C HIS A 331 -9.61 -18.30 5.66
N ASN A 332 -10.53 -18.82 4.86
CA ASN A 332 -10.26 -19.88 3.88
C ASN A 332 -10.22 -19.36 2.43
N ALA A 333 -10.54 -18.10 2.18
CA ALA A 333 -10.38 -17.42 0.90
C ALA A 333 -9.70 -16.04 1.05
N ALA A 334 -9.07 -15.56 -0.02
CA ALA A 334 -8.54 -14.19 -0.12
C ALA A 334 -9.27 -13.40 -1.21
N ASN A 335 -9.46 -12.11 -0.99
CA ASN A 335 -9.97 -11.15 -1.95
C ASN A 335 -8.82 -10.32 -2.55
N ILE A 336 -8.57 -10.46 -3.85
CA ILE A 336 -7.52 -9.71 -4.55
C ILE A 336 -8.09 -9.02 -5.79
N TRP A 337 -7.72 -7.78 -6.02
CA TRP A 337 -8.05 -7.06 -7.24
C TRP A 337 -7.15 -7.52 -8.39
N ASN A 338 -7.73 -7.98 -9.50
CA ASN A 338 -6.98 -8.29 -10.71
C ASN A 338 -7.20 -7.15 -11.72
N ALA A 339 -6.16 -6.34 -11.92
CA ALA A 339 -6.18 -5.17 -12.80
C ALA A 339 -6.31 -5.55 -14.29
N ASN A 340 -5.79 -6.71 -14.72
CA ASN A 340 -5.87 -7.16 -16.13
C ASN A 340 -7.32 -7.37 -16.60
N ILE A 341 -8.21 -7.77 -15.68
CA ILE A 341 -9.63 -8.04 -15.98
C ILE A 341 -10.60 -7.03 -15.35
N GLY A 342 -10.09 -6.07 -14.56
CA GLY A 342 -10.90 -5.04 -13.89
C GLY A 342 -11.91 -5.61 -12.88
N LYS A 343 -11.53 -6.66 -12.12
CA LYS A 343 -12.43 -7.35 -11.19
C LYS A 343 -11.77 -7.69 -9.86
N LEU A 344 -12.56 -7.67 -8.81
CA LEU A 344 -12.22 -8.33 -7.55
C LEU A 344 -12.38 -9.83 -7.74
N THR A 345 -11.34 -10.58 -7.37
CA THR A 345 -11.30 -12.04 -7.44
C THR A 345 -11.24 -12.63 -6.04
N ILE A 346 -11.89 -13.77 -5.85
CA ILE A 346 -11.88 -14.54 -4.60
C ILE A 346 -11.25 -15.90 -4.88
N HIS A 347 -10.19 -16.26 -4.18
CA HIS A 347 -9.48 -17.53 -4.36
C HIS A 347 -9.38 -18.34 -3.07
N ALA A 348 -9.51 -19.66 -3.19
CA ALA A 348 -9.41 -20.60 -2.08
C ALA A 348 -7.95 -20.74 -1.58
N LEU A 349 -7.70 -20.39 -0.32
CA LEU A 349 -6.37 -20.47 0.30
C LEU A 349 -5.99 -21.89 0.76
N ARG A 350 -7.00 -22.72 0.97
CA ARG A 350 -6.91 -24.15 1.28
C ARG A 350 -8.08 -24.88 0.63
N ASP A 351 -8.11 -26.20 0.73
CA ASP A 351 -9.32 -26.95 0.39
C ASP A 351 -10.49 -26.50 1.30
N ILE A 352 -11.63 -26.23 0.67
CA ILE A 352 -12.91 -25.87 1.32
C ILE A 352 -13.89 -27.02 1.03
N GLN A 353 -14.53 -27.58 2.07
CA GLN A 353 -15.44 -28.70 1.90
C GLN A 353 -16.85 -28.25 1.47
N GLU A 354 -17.63 -29.15 0.88
CA GLU A 354 -19.04 -28.89 0.63
C GLU A 354 -19.78 -28.54 1.94
N GLY A 355 -20.60 -27.49 1.90
CA GLY A 355 -21.30 -26.97 3.08
C GLY A 355 -20.46 -26.07 4.00
N GLU A 356 -19.14 -25.93 3.77
CA GLU A 356 -18.29 -25.01 4.51
C GLU A 356 -18.55 -23.54 4.10
N GLU A 357 -18.48 -22.62 5.06
CA GLU A 357 -18.61 -21.19 4.81
C GLU A 357 -17.31 -20.64 4.20
N ILE A 358 -17.45 -19.93 3.09
CA ILE A 358 -16.36 -19.20 2.43
C ILE A 358 -16.20 -17.87 3.16
N THR A 359 -15.00 -17.56 3.61
CA THR A 359 -14.71 -16.41 4.49
C THR A 359 -13.42 -15.69 4.09
N ILE A 360 -13.37 -14.37 4.34
CA ILE A 360 -12.20 -13.50 4.14
C ILE A 360 -11.79 -12.81 5.45
N SER A 361 -10.63 -12.14 5.46
CA SER A 361 -10.27 -11.22 6.55
C SER A 361 -10.89 -9.84 6.31
N TYR A 362 -11.50 -9.23 7.32
CA TYR A 362 -11.79 -7.80 7.35
C TYR A 362 -10.69 -7.01 8.07
N LEU A 363 -9.66 -7.71 8.57
CA LEU A 363 -8.54 -7.15 9.30
C LEU A 363 -7.36 -6.96 8.35
N GLY A 364 -6.77 -5.77 8.34
CA GLY A 364 -5.62 -5.42 7.48
C GLY A 364 -4.24 -5.83 8.01
N ARG A 365 -4.13 -6.33 9.24
CA ARG A 365 -2.86 -6.77 9.88
C ARG A 365 -3.09 -7.90 10.88
N PHE A 366 -2.02 -8.56 11.33
CA PHE A 366 -2.13 -9.46 12.47
C PHE A 366 -2.31 -8.63 13.75
N ALA A 367 -3.15 -9.12 14.67
CA ALA A 367 -3.58 -8.40 15.86
C ALA A 367 -4.04 -9.41 16.92
N GLY A 368 -3.88 -9.09 18.21
CA GLY A 368 -4.30 -9.95 19.32
C GLY A 368 -5.82 -10.02 19.47
N TYR A 369 -6.34 -11.00 20.23
CA TYR A 369 -7.78 -11.24 20.36
C TYR A 369 -8.56 -9.98 20.78
N ALA A 370 -8.05 -9.19 21.72
CA ALA A 370 -8.70 -7.97 22.18
C ALA A 370 -8.90 -6.96 21.02
N ASP A 371 -7.81 -6.60 20.35
CA ASP A 371 -7.76 -5.68 19.21
C ASP A 371 -8.69 -6.14 18.06
N ARG A 372 -8.66 -7.45 17.72
CA ARG A 372 -9.55 -8.02 16.68
C ARG A 372 -11.01 -7.82 17.04
N GLN A 373 -11.38 -8.07 18.29
CA GLN A 373 -12.76 -7.92 18.77
C GLN A 373 -13.19 -6.45 18.86
N GLU A 374 -12.30 -5.57 19.31
CA GLU A 374 -12.56 -4.13 19.37
C GLU A 374 -12.80 -3.54 17.97
N TYR A 375 -11.90 -3.80 17.03
CA TYR A 375 -12.02 -3.32 15.65
C TYR A 375 -13.31 -3.81 14.98
N LEU A 376 -13.66 -5.09 15.15
CA LEU A 376 -14.87 -5.67 14.54
C LEU A 376 -16.16 -5.15 15.19
N ARG A 377 -16.19 -4.87 16.50
CA ARG A 377 -17.31 -4.16 17.13
C ARG A 377 -17.41 -2.71 16.67
N GLU A 378 -16.28 -2.01 16.53
CA GLU A 378 -16.28 -0.59 16.20
C GLU A 378 -16.73 -0.35 14.74
N LYS A 379 -16.14 -1.09 13.80
CA LYS A 379 -16.34 -0.91 12.35
C LYS A 379 -17.46 -1.77 11.76
N PHE A 380 -17.68 -2.98 12.29
CA PHE A 380 -18.64 -3.94 11.73
C PHE A 380 -19.77 -4.34 12.70
N SER A 381 -19.78 -3.79 13.91
CA SER A 381 -20.85 -3.97 14.92
C SER A 381 -21.13 -5.44 15.30
N PHE A 382 -20.11 -6.31 15.30
CA PHE A 382 -20.22 -7.71 15.77
C PHE A 382 -19.02 -8.20 16.61
N ASP A 383 -19.25 -9.16 17.50
CA ASP A 383 -18.19 -9.93 18.18
C ASP A 383 -17.85 -11.19 17.37
N CYS A 384 -16.56 -11.39 17.06
CA CYS A 384 -16.12 -12.52 16.25
C CYS A 384 -16.11 -13.83 17.03
N LYS A 385 -16.78 -14.85 16.46
CA LYS A 385 -16.86 -16.22 17.01
C LYS A 385 -16.29 -17.28 16.06
N CYS A 386 -15.35 -16.88 15.19
CA CYS A 386 -14.63 -17.82 14.33
C CYS A 386 -13.83 -18.84 15.14
N GLU A 387 -13.33 -19.89 14.48
CA GLU A 387 -12.55 -20.97 15.12
C GLU A 387 -11.45 -20.44 16.05
N LEU A 388 -10.67 -19.45 15.61
CA LEU A 388 -9.58 -18.84 16.40
C LEU A 388 -10.11 -18.08 17.62
N CYS A 389 -11.16 -17.26 17.46
CA CYS A 389 -11.72 -16.47 18.54
C CYS A 389 -12.54 -17.32 19.55
N SER A 390 -13.01 -18.50 19.13
CA SER A 390 -13.74 -19.46 19.96
C SER A 390 -12.83 -20.46 20.70
N LEU A 391 -11.51 -20.49 20.45
CA LEU A 391 -10.56 -21.33 21.20
C LEU A 391 -10.59 -21.02 22.71
N PRO A 392 -10.20 -21.97 23.58
CA PRO A 392 -9.93 -21.71 25.01
C PRO A 392 -8.97 -20.54 25.20
N ALA A 393 -9.14 -19.78 26.28
CA ALA A 393 -8.40 -18.54 26.52
C ALA A 393 -6.86 -18.72 26.47
N ASP A 394 -6.35 -19.87 26.92
CA ASP A 394 -4.91 -20.16 26.94
C ASP A 394 -4.36 -20.44 25.54
N GLN A 395 -5.12 -21.18 24.72
CA GLN A 395 -4.78 -21.44 23.32
C GLN A 395 -4.86 -20.15 22.48
N ARG A 396 -5.83 -19.26 22.77
CA ARG A 396 -5.86 -17.92 22.17
C ARG A 396 -4.63 -17.09 22.51
N ARG A 397 -4.19 -17.07 23.78
CA ARG A 397 -2.96 -16.34 24.17
C ARG A 397 -1.70 -16.89 23.51
N GLN A 398 -1.62 -18.21 23.29
CA GLN A 398 -0.53 -18.82 22.53
C GLN A 398 -0.54 -18.38 21.06
N SER A 399 -1.71 -18.38 20.42
CA SER A 399 -1.86 -17.91 19.04
C SER A 399 -1.57 -16.42 18.88
N ASP A 400 -2.13 -15.58 19.75
CA ASP A 400 -1.83 -14.14 19.78
C ASP A 400 -0.32 -13.88 19.98
N GLY A 401 0.37 -14.71 20.76
CA GLY A 401 1.83 -14.68 20.90
C GLY A 401 2.59 -15.02 19.61
N ARG A 402 2.17 -16.05 18.87
CA ARG A 402 2.75 -16.38 17.56
C ARG A 402 2.48 -15.31 16.50
N LEU A 403 1.28 -14.73 16.49
CA LEU A 403 0.94 -13.60 15.63
C LEU A 403 1.79 -12.36 15.94
N ALA A 404 2.06 -12.10 17.22
CA ALA A 404 2.97 -11.02 17.63
C ALA A 404 4.44 -11.30 17.23
N GLU A 405 4.90 -12.55 17.33
CA GLU A 405 6.23 -12.96 16.88
C GLU A 405 6.39 -12.82 15.36
N ILE A 406 5.35 -13.16 14.58
CA ILE A 406 5.32 -12.92 13.12
C ILE A 406 5.48 -11.43 12.80
N GLU A 407 4.70 -10.54 13.45
CA GLU A 407 4.81 -9.09 13.25
C GLU A 407 6.16 -8.52 13.70
N TYR A 408 6.75 -9.08 14.76
CA TYR A 408 8.09 -8.71 15.22
C TYR A 408 9.17 -9.09 14.20
N ILE A 409 9.15 -10.34 13.73
CA ILE A 409 10.05 -10.80 12.67
C ILE A 409 9.87 -9.96 11.41
N ASP A 410 8.62 -9.70 10.99
CA ASP A 410 8.33 -8.89 9.81
C ASP A 410 8.91 -7.47 9.92
N GLY A 411 8.74 -6.84 11.08
CA GLY A 411 9.34 -5.53 11.37
C GLY A 411 10.88 -5.55 11.29
N MET A 412 11.53 -6.62 11.76
CA MET A 412 12.99 -6.78 11.65
C MET A 412 13.49 -6.98 10.21
N LEU A 413 12.64 -7.46 9.30
CA LEU A 413 12.96 -7.71 7.90
C LEU A 413 12.86 -6.47 6.98
N GLY A 414 12.54 -5.29 7.55
CA GLY A 414 12.68 -3.99 6.86
C GLY A 414 14.12 -3.70 6.39
N TYR A 415 14.31 -2.70 5.52
CA TYR A 415 15.50 -2.50 4.65
C TYR A 415 16.89 -2.46 5.33
N MET A 416 16.97 -2.29 6.65
CA MET A 416 18.24 -2.39 7.40
C MET A 416 18.60 -3.82 7.85
N GLY A 417 17.66 -4.76 7.85
CA GLY A 417 17.83 -6.11 8.38
C GLY A 417 19.00 -6.87 7.75
N SER A 418 19.14 -6.84 6.42
CA SER A 418 20.23 -7.56 5.73
C SER A 418 21.63 -7.01 6.05
N LYS A 419 21.77 -5.68 6.19
CA LYS A 419 23.05 -5.01 6.51
C LYS A 419 23.44 -5.13 7.98
N VAL A 420 22.47 -5.24 8.89
CA VAL A 420 22.71 -5.23 10.36
C VAL A 420 22.65 -6.63 10.97
N ILE A 421 21.70 -7.47 10.55
CA ILE A 421 21.43 -8.80 11.14
C ILE A 421 22.30 -9.87 10.45
N GLY A 422 22.53 -9.71 9.14
CA GLY A 422 23.40 -10.57 8.33
C GLY A 422 22.68 -11.76 7.67
N TYR A 423 23.06 -12.07 6.44
CA TYR A 423 22.37 -13.00 5.51
C TYR A 423 21.76 -14.26 6.16
N GLY A 424 22.58 -15.14 6.75
CA GLY A 424 22.10 -16.41 7.32
C GLY A 424 21.15 -16.24 8.51
N LYS A 425 21.29 -15.18 9.32
CA LYS A 425 20.32 -14.90 10.40
C LYS A 425 18.98 -14.43 9.83
N VAL A 426 18.99 -13.66 8.74
CA VAL A 426 17.76 -13.24 8.05
C VAL A 426 17.04 -14.45 7.44
N LEU A 427 17.77 -15.40 6.83
CA LEU A 427 17.19 -16.68 6.39
C LEU A 427 16.59 -17.49 7.54
N HIS A 428 17.26 -17.57 8.69
CA HIS A 428 16.73 -18.25 9.87
C HIS A 428 15.47 -17.59 10.44
N LEU A 429 15.40 -16.26 10.47
CA LEU A 429 14.20 -15.52 10.87
C LEU A 429 13.04 -15.74 9.89
N LEU A 430 13.31 -15.71 8.58
CA LEU A 430 12.34 -16.04 7.54
C LEU A 430 11.81 -17.48 7.72
N ARG A 431 12.70 -18.45 7.95
CA ARG A 431 12.31 -19.85 8.23
C ARG A 431 11.37 -19.94 9.43
N LYS A 432 11.75 -19.35 10.57
CA LYS A 432 10.90 -19.30 11.77
C LYS A 432 9.53 -18.68 11.47
N MET A 433 9.46 -17.64 10.63
CA MET A 433 8.20 -17.03 10.23
C MET A 433 7.33 -17.97 9.37
N PHE A 434 7.93 -18.81 8.51
CA PHE A 434 7.20 -19.86 7.77
C PHE A 434 6.68 -20.97 8.69
N ASP A 435 7.48 -21.44 9.65
CA ASP A 435 7.02 -22.43 10.64
C ASP A 435 5.82 -21.87 11.45
N LEU A 436 5.88 -20.58 11.84
CA LEU A 436 4.78 -19.88 12.51
C LEU A 436 3.55 -19.68 11.60
N PHE A 437 3.73 -19.46 10.29
CA PHE A 437 2.60 -19.42 9.34
C PHE A 437 1.89 -20.77 9.25
N GLU A 438 2.64 -21.89 9.24
CA GLU A 438 2.05 -23.23 9.22
C GLU A 438 1.29 -23.54 10.52
N GLU A 439 1.86 -23.24 11.69
CA GLU A 439 1.18 -23.38 12.99
C GLU A 439 -0.11 -22.54 13.09
N GLU A 440 -0.12 -21.35 12.49
CA GLU A 440 -1.29 -20.47 12.49
C GLU A 440 -2.29 -20.72 11.35
N GLY A 441 -1.95 -21.57 10.38
CA GLY A 441 -2.76 -21.79 9.17
C GLY A 441 -2.86 -20.54 8.28
N ILE A 442 -1.79 -19.74 8.22
CA ILE A 442 -1.69 -18.53 7.42
C ILE A 442 -1.24 -18.89 6.01
N TRP A 443 -2.13 -18.70 5.04
CA TRP A 443 -1.91 -19.04 3.63
C TRP A 443 -2.15 -17.86 2.67
N ASN A 444 -2.40 -16.66 3.22
CA ASN A 444 -2.77 -15.46 2.48
C ASN A 444 -1.53 -14.72 1.93
N GLY A 445 -1.71 -13.47 1.48
CA GLY A 445 -0.66 -12.62 0.90
C GLY A 445 0.59 -12.39 1.76
N SER A 446 0.61 -12.77 3.04
CA SER A 446 1.83 -12.80 3.86
C SER A 446 2.84 -13.87 3.42
N VAL A 447 2.38 -15.02 2.90
CA VAL A 447 3.22 -16.13 2.44
C VAL A 447 4.04 -15.80 1.17
N PRO A 448 3.43 -15.39 0.03
CA PRO A 448 4.20 -15.03 -1.17
C PRO A 448 5.09 -13.80 -0.92
N ARG A 449 4.68 -12.89 -0.03
CA ARG A 449 5.49 -11.75 0.39
C ARG A 449 6.77 -12.20 1.13
N ALA A 450 6.66 -13.09 2.11
CA ALA A 450 7.82 -13.61 2.82
C ALA A 450 8.80 -14.36 1.90
N TYR A 451 8.28 -15.10 0.91
CA TYR A 451 9.14 -15.70 -0.12
C TYR A 451 9.79 -14.64 -1.01
N TYR A 452 9.14 -13.50 -1.24
CA TYR A 452 9.70 -12.38 -1.99
C TYR A 452 10.81 -11.66 -1.22
N ASP A 453 10.63 -11.43 0.08
CA ASP A 453 11.69 -10.90 0.95
C ASP A 453 12.92 -11.85 0.95
N ALA A 454 12.71 -13.18 0.98
CA ALA A 454 13.77 -14.19 0.85
C ALA A 454 14.47 -14.17 -0.54
N PHE A 455 13.69 -14.06 -1.61
CA PHE A 455 14.17 -13.91 -2.99
C PHE A 455 15.00 -12.64 -3.17
N GLN A 456 14.48 -11.49 -2.74
CA GLN A 456 15.16 -10.19 -2.85
C GLN A 456 16.48 -10.20 -2.09
N LEU A 457 16.52 -10.78 -0.89
CA LEU A 457 17.73 -10.99 -0.10
C LEU A 457 18.77 -11.85 -0.84
N ALA A 458 18.35 -13.00 -1.40
CA ALA A 458 19.25 -13.87 -2.17
C ALA A 458 19.79 -13.15 -3.43
N CYS A 459 18.95 -12.40 -4.14
CA CYS A 459 19.35 -11.54 -5.25
C CYS A 459 20.39 -10.49 -4.84
N MET A 460 20.16 -9.75 -3.75
CA MET A 460 21.09 -8.73 -3.23
C MET A 460 22.50 -9.29 -2.99
N HIS A 461 22.59 -10.53 -2.52
CA HIS A 461 23.85 -11.24 -2.26
C HIS A 461 24.41 -12.02 -3.46
N GLY A 462 23.66 -12.10 -4.57
CA GLY A 462 24.04 -12.85 -5.76
C GLY A 462 23.90 -14.38 -5.62
N ASP A 463 23.21 -14.89 -4.59
CA ASP A 463 22.91 -16.32 -4.43
C ASP A 463 21.82 -16.72 -5.42
N GLN A 464 22.24 -17.02 -6.64
CA GLN A 464 21.36 -17.29 -7.78
C GLN A 464 20.52 -18.57 -7.59
N LEU A 465 21.00 -19.56 -6.82
CA LEU A 465 20.29 -20.83 -6.63
C LEU A 465 19.17 -20.67 -5.60
N ARG A 466 19.45 -20.06 -4.44
CA ARG A 466 18.38 -19.74 -3.48
C ARG A 466 17.39 -18.73 -4.05
N ALA A 467 17.88 -17.72 -4.77
CA ALA A 467 17.00 -16.75 -5.43
C ALA A 467 16.04 -17.42 -6.43
N LYS A 468 16.52 -18.39 -7.22
CA LYS A 468 15.65 -19.15 -8.14
C LYS A 468 14.55 -19.89 -7.37
N ILE A 469 14.91 -20.69 -6.37
CA ILE A 469 13.94 -21.49 -5.60
C ILE A 469 12.95 -20.60 -4.86
N PHE A 470 13.40 -19.47 -4.29
CA PHE A 470 12.48 -18.53 -3.65
C PHE A 470 11.55 -17.86 -4.68
N ALA A 471 12.03 -17.45 -5.86
CA ALA A 471 11.19 -16.90 -6.92
C ALA A 471 10.13 -17.91 -7.43
N GLU A 472 10.50 -19.18 -7.56
CA GLU A 472 9.56 -20.28 -7.87
C GLU A 472 8.49 -20.40 -6.77
N ARG A 473 8.87 -20.40 -5.48
CA ARG A 473 7.92 -20.40 -4.35
C ARG A 473 7.04 -19.15 -4.28
N VAL A 474 7.54 -17.96 -4.65
CA VAL A 474 6.69 -16.75 -4.80
C VAL A 474 5.66 -16.96 -5.91
N LEU A 475 6.09 -17.43 -7.08
CA LEU A 475 5.23 -17.62 -8.24
C LEU A 475 4.09 -18.60 -7.95
N GLU A 476 4.40 -19.76 -7.37
CA GLU A 476 3.40 -20.75 -6.94
C GLU A 476 2.41 -20.16 -5.93
N ALA A 477 2.91 -19.49 -4.89
CA ALA A 477 2.06 -18.90 -3.86
C ALA A 477 1.17 -17.76 -4.41
N ARG A 478 1.66 -16.96 -5.36
CA ARG A 478 0.88 -15.91 -6.06
C ARG A 478 -0.22 -16.50 -6.93
N ILE A 479 0.08 -17.49 -7.77
CA ILE A 479 -0.91 -18.17 -8.61
C ILE A 479 -2.06 -18.74 -7.76
N ILE A 480 -1.78 -19.25 -6.55
CA ILE A 480 -2.79 -19.74 -5.61
C ILE A 480 -3.73 -18.64 -5.10
N ILE A 481 -3.22 -17.43 -4.83
CA ILE A 481 -4.02 -16.35 -4.21
C ILE A 481 -4.63 -15.35 -5.21
N GLU A 482 -4.08 -15.25 -6.43
CA GLU A 482 -4.45 -14.26 -7.46
C GLU A 482 -4.90 -14.91 -8.79
N GLY A 483 -4.44 -16.12 -9.09
CA GLY A 483 -4.56 -16.76 -10.40
C GLY A 483 -3.40 -16.46 -11.35
N ASP A 484 -3.24 -17.29 -12.39
CA ASP A 484 -2.15 -17.19 -13.38
C ASP A 484 -2.28 -15.98 -14.34
N ASP A 485 -3.46 -15.37 -14.38
CA ASP A 485 -3.77 -14.14 -15.13
C ASP A 485 -3.60 -12.86 -14.29
N SER A 486 -2.92 -12.91 -13.14
CA SER A 486 -2.57 -11.71 -12.37
C SER A 486 -1.48 -10.88 -13.06
N PRO A 487 -1.46 -9.54 -12.90
CA PRO A 487 -0.44 -8.66 -13.48
C PRO A 487 1.01 -9.03 -13.12
N GLU A 488 1.22 -9.55 -11.91
CA GLU A 488 2.52 -9.84 -11.31
C GLU A 488 3.12 -11.14 -11.84
N VAL A 489 2.28 -12.14 -12.09
CA VAL A 489 2.68 -13.52 -12.46
C VAL A 489 3.60 -13.57 -13.70
N PRO A 490 3.32 -12.86 -14.82
CA PRO A 490 4.22 -12.82 -15.97
C PRO A 490 5.63 -12.28 -15.66
N THR A 491 5.75 -11.37 -14.69
CA THR A 491 7.06 -10.84 -14.27
C THR A 491 7.77 -11.82 -13.34
N LEU A 492 7.05 -12.37 -12.35
CA LEU A 492 7.59 -13.38 -11.44
C LEU A 492 8.06 -14.63 -12.17
N ARG A 493 7.37 -15.04 -13.25
CA ARG A 493 7.78 -16.15 -14.12
C ARG A 493 9.16 -15.92 -14.74
N LYS A 494 9.42 -14.71 -15.28
CA LYS A 494 10.74 -14.33 -15.81
C LYS A 494 11.82 -14.28 -14.72
N LEU A 495 11.47 -13.85 -13.51
CA LEU A 495 12.38 -13.80 -12.37
C LEU A 495 12.70 -15.20 -11.80
N ALA A 496 11.76 -16.14 -11.86
CA ALA A 496 11.98 -17.55 -11.52
C ALA A 496 12.87 -18.26 -12.55
N GLU A 497 12.68 -17.96 -13.84
CA GLU A 497 13.57 -18.44 -14.91
C GLU A 497 14.98 -17.87 -14.78
N ASN A 498 15.11 -16.55 -14.55
CA ASN A 498 16.39 -15.88 -14.35
C ASN A 498 16.35 -14.79 -13.26
N PRO A 499 16.75 -15.12 -12.02
CA PRO A 499 16.84 -14.16 -10.91
C PRO A 499 17.74 -12.96 -11.15
N SER A 500 18.72 -13.05 -12.07
CA SER A 500 19.64 -11.95 -12.35
C SER A 500 18.98 -10.76 -13.08
N LEU A 501 17.72 -10.91 -13.50
CA LEU A 501 16.90 -9.82 -14.05
C LEU A 501 16.30 -8.94 -12.95
N HIS A 502 16.37 -9.34 -11.69
CA HIS A 502 15.89 -8.53 -10.57
C HIS A 502 16.79 -7.31 -10.35
N GLY A 503 16.20 -6.12 -10.19
CA GLY A 503 16.96 -4.86 -10.04
C GLY A 503 17.92 -4.83 -8.84
N SER A 504 17.70 -5.68 -7.83
CA SER A 504 18.60 -5.78 -6.68
C SER A 504 19.79 -6.75 -6.87
N TYR A 505 19.91 -7.44 -8.00
CA TYR A 505 20.91 -8.51 -8.17
C TYR A 505 22.35 -8.01 -7.96
N ARG A 506 23.07 -8.61 -6.99
CA ARG A 506 24.43 -8.24 -6.55
C ARG A 506 24.59 -6.80 -6.05
N MET A 507 23.54 -6.16 -5.55
CA MET A 507 23.66 -4.84 -4.88
C MET A 507 24.61 -4.83 -3.69
N LEU A 508 24.79 -5.96 -2.99
CA LEU A 508 25.73 -6.07 -1.87
C LEU A 508 27.04 -6.69 -2.34
N SER A 509 28.14 -5.97 -2.10
CA SER A 509 29.51 -6.29 -2.55
C SER A 509 30.14 -7.55 -1.93
N HIS A 510 29.38 -8.31 -1.14
CA HIS A 510 29.82 -9.50 -0.43
C HIS A 510 28.90 -10.68 -0.77
N SER A 511 29.34 -11.51 -1.73
CA SER A 511 28.76 -12.84 -1.92
C SER A 511 29.00 -13.68 -0.65
N PRO A 512 28.02 -14.45 -0.17
CA PRO A 512 28.18 -15.25 1.05
C PRO A 512 29.25 -16.31 0.84
N LYS A 513 30.34 -16.22 1.61
CA LYS A 513 31.47 -17.16 1.51
C LYS A 513 31.03 -18.54 2.00
N GLY A 514 31.18 -19.56 1.16
CA GLY A 514 31.03 -20.96 1.58
C GLY A 514 29.66 -21.60 1.36
N ILE A 515 28.77 -21.02 0.56
CA ILE A 515 27.53 -21.70 0.14
C ILE A 515 27.90 -22.99 -0.60
N ARG A 516 27.71 -24.14 0.07
CA ARG A 516 27.84 -25.46 -0.55
C ARG A 516 26.53 -25.79 -1.24
N THR A 517 26.51 -25.84 -2.56
CA THR A 517 25.35 -26.35 -3.31
C THR A 517 25.09 -27.81 -2.94
N PRO A 518 23.83 -28.23 -2.70
CA PRO A 518 23.46 -29.63 -2.56
C PRO A 518 23.88 -30.42 -3.79
N LYS A 519 24.30 -31.69 -3.60
CA LYS A 519 24.65 -32.56 -4.72
C LYS A 519 23.42 -33.14 -5.41
N ASN A 520 22.35 -33.32 -4.64
CA ASN A 520 21.03 -33.75 -5.11
C ASN A 520 19.98 -32.73 -4.67
N PHE A 521 18.84 -32.68 -5.35
CA PHE A 521 17.73 -31.77 -5.06
C PHE A 521 16.48 -32.53 -4.58
N ASP A 522 16.65 -33.46 -3.64
CA ASP A 522 15.60 -34.30 -3.06
C ASP A 522 15.45 -34.17 -1.54
N GLY A 523 14.21 -33.97 -1.08
CA GLY A 523 13.83 -34.09 0.33
C GLY A 523 14.37 -32.99 1.26
N LEU A 524 14.61 -33.37 2.52
CA LEU A 524 14.92 -32.48 3.64
C LEU A 524 16.26 -31.74 3.48
N GLU A 525 17.28 -32.34 2.84
CA GLU A 525 18.59 -31.70 2.63
C GLU A 525 18.47 -30.38 1.85
N VAL A 526 17.49 -30.28 0.94
CA VAL A 526 17.27 -29.06 0.13
C VAL A 526 16.71 -27.93 0.99
N ASP A 527 15.77 -28.22 1.89
CA ASP A 527 15.13 -27.19 2.71
C ASP A 527 16.08 -26.74 3.85
N ASP A 528 16.79 -27.67 4.50
CA ASP A 528 17.86 -27.33 5.45
C ASP A 528 18.96 -26.48 4.79
N TRP A 529 19.35 -26.80 3.55
CA TRP A 529 20.28 -25.95 2.79
C TRP A 529 19.66 -24.59 2.39
N LEU A 530 18.38 -24.55 2.03
CA LEU A 530 17.72 -23.32 1.58
C LEU A 530 17.70 -22.24 2.67
N TRP A 531 17.59 -22.65 3.94
CA TRP A 531 17.52 -21.75 5.10
C TRP A 531 18.83 -21.62 5.91
N GLY A 532 19.86 -22.42 5.61
CA GLY A 532 21.15 -22.49 6.33
C GLY A 532 22.30 -21.62 5.82
#